data_AF-A0AAU2RDL5-F1
#
_entry.id   AF-A0AAU2RDL5-F1
#
_cell.length_a   1.000
_cell.length_b   1.000
_cell.length_c   1.000
_cell.angle_alpha   90.00
_cell.angle_beta   90.00
_cell.angle_gamma   90.00
#
_symmetry.space_group_name_H-M   'P 1'
#
loop_
_entity.id
_entity.type
_entity.pdbx_description
1 polymer ?
#
loop_
_entity_poly.entity_id
_entity_poly.type
_entity_poly.pdbx_seq_one_letter_code
_entity_poly.pdbx_strand_id
1 'polypeptide(L)'
;MHTPADYLELARTENDSAVLHRLARSPYPFVWQALAANPSTPPGTLLELSTAQDSVWNDNRLLFLLAEHPSADGSVLRAVRDAVAAKLAVGERPYAVVLALAGRTELAAAEVRQLGALPGASARLRSRLDRHLQLRT
;
A
#
# COMPACT_ATOMS: atom_id res chain seq x y z
N MET A 1 24.80 -18.72 -3.12
CA MET A 1 24.13 -17.61 -3.84
C MET A 1 22.65 -17.76 -3.55
N HIS A 2 21.98 -16.75 -2.99
CA HIS A 2 20.56 -16.86 -2.67
C HIS A 2 19.74 -16.89 -3.96
N THR A 3 18.82 -17.84 -4.04
CA THR A 3 17.85 -17.92 -5.14
C THR A 3 16.72 -16.90 -4.94
N PRO A 4 15.97 -16.54 -5.99
CA PRO A 4 14.79 -15.70 -5.82
C PRO A 4 13.75 -16.32 -4.85
N ALA A 5 13.68 -17.65 -4.77
CA ALA A 5 12.83 -18.35 -3.82
C ALA A 5 13.32 -18.17 -2.37
N ASP A 6 14.64 -18.15 -2.14
CA ASP A 6 15.21 -17.90 -0.81
C ASP A 6 14.84 -16.50 -0.31
N TYR A 7 14.91 -15.49 -1.17
CA TYR A 7 14.50 -14.11 -0.82
C TYR A 7 13.02 -14.01 -0.49
N LEU A 8 12.18 -14.74 -1.24
CA LEU A 8 10.74 -14.78 -0.99
C LEU A 8 10.43 -15.44 0.36
N GLU A 9 11.07 -16.57 0.65
CA GLU A 9 10.87 -17.28 1.91
C GLU A 9 11.34 -16.45 3.11
N LEU A 10 12.50 -15.81 2.97
CA LEU A 10 13.02 -14.92 4.01
C LEU A 10 12.07 -13.74 4.25
N ALA A 11 11.56 -13.09 3.20
CA ALA A 11 10.61 -11.99 3.34
C ALA A 11 9.31 -12.38 4.06
N ARG A 12 8.89 -13.65 3.98
CA ARG A 12 7.67 -14.16 4.62
C ARG A 12 7.85 -14.52 6.08
N THR A 13 9.02 -15.07 6.43
CA THR A 13 9.23 -15.74 7.72
C THR A 13 10.09 -14.94 8.68
N GLU A 14 10.90 -14.02 8.16
CA GLU A 14 11.80 -13.20 8.95
C GLU A 14 11.02 -12.20 9.84
N ASN A 15 11.58 -11.93 11.02
CA ASN A 15 11.06 -10.96 11.97
C ASN A 15 12.10 -9.91 12.39
N ASP A 16 13.36 -10.07 11.99
CA ASP A 16 14.40 -9.06 12.19
C ASP A 16 14.19 -7.86 11.26
N SER A 17 13.92 -6.70 11.86
CA SER A 17 13.70 -5.43 11.19
C SER A 17 14.82 -5.03 10.23
N ALA A 18 16.08 -5.28 10.58
CA ALA A 18 17.23 -4.93 9.74
C ALA A 18 17.36 -5.86 8.53
N VAL A 19 17.04 -7.15 8.69
CA VAL A 19 16.98 -8.10 7.57
C VAL A 19 15.82 -7.73 6.64
N LEU A 20 14.63 -7.49 7.17
CA LEU A 20 13.45 -7.07 6.38
C LEU A 20 13.72 -5.76 5.63
N HIS A 21 14.38 -4.80 6.26
CA HIS A 21 14.77 -3.55 5.61
C HIS A 21 15.75 -3.78 4.45
N ARG A 22 16.73 -4.69 4.61
CA ARG A 22 17.65 -5.04 3.52
C ARG A 22 16.92 -5.69 2.34
N LEU A 23 15.92 -6.53 2.63
CA LEU A 23 15.11 -7.21 1.60
C LEU A 23 14.27 -6.26 0.76
N ALA A 24 13.92 -5.07 1.27
CA ALA A 24 13.18 -4.06 0.48
C ALA A 24 13.96 -3.61 -0.77
N ARG A 25 15.29 -3.77 -0.77
CA ARG A 25 16.18 -3.47 -1.91
C ARG A 25 16.30 -4.62 -2.90
N SER A 26 15.57 -5.71 -2.69
CA SER A 26 15.53 -6.84 -3.64
C SER A 26 14.97 -6.37 -4.99
N PRO A 27 15.49 -6.86 -6.13
CA PRO A 27 14.97 -6.50 -7.45
C PRO A 27 13.65 -7.20 -7.80
N TYR A 28 13.10 -8.03 -6.90
CA TYR A 28 11.98 -8.91 -7.18
C TYR A 28 10.66 -8.34 -6.61
N PRO A 29 9.68 -7.97 -7.46
CA PRO A 29 8.42 -7.39 -6.99
C PRO A 29 7.62 -8.30 -6.05
N PHE A 30 7.72 -9.62 -6.22
CA PHE A 30 7.07 -10.57 -5.32
C PHE A 30 7.70 -10.60 -3.92
N VAL A 31 8.96 -10.17 -3.77
CA VAL A 31 9.61 -9.99 -2.46
C VAL A 31 9.03 -8.76 -1.76
N TRP A 32 8.81 -7.65 -2.47
CA TRP A 32 8.15 -6.47 -1.90
C TRP A 32 6.74 -6.77 -1.41
N GLN A 33 5.96 -7.53 -2.19
CA GLN A 33 4.62 -7.97 -1.78
C GLN A 33 4.68 -8.90 -0.56
N ALA A 34 5.68 -9.78 -0.48
CA ALA A 34 5.88 -10.62 0.70
C ALA A 34 6.22 -9.80 1.95
N LEU A 35 7.11 -8.80 1.83
CA LEU A 35 7.41 -7.87 2.91
C LEU A 35 6.16 -7.08 3.35
N ALA A 36 5.39 -6.55 2.40
CA ALA A 36 4.14 -5.85 2.68
C ALA A 36 3.01 -6.76 3.19
N ALA A 37 3.17 -8.08 3.17
CA ALA A 37 2.25 -9.02 3.81
C ALA A 37 2.76 -9.54 5.16
N ASN A 38 4.06 -9.37 5.44
CA ASN A 38 4.68 -9.84 6.68
C ASN A 38 4.39 -8.84 7.81
N PRO A 39 3.62 -9.21 8.84
CA PRO A 39 3.23 -8.29 9.92
C PRO A 39 4.40 -7.74 10.73
N SER A 40 5.56 -8.41 10.68
CA SER A 40 6.79 -7.98 11.35
C SER A 40 7.51 -6.84 10.60
N THR A 41 7.10 -6.52 9.37
CA THR A 41 7.73 -5.47 8.58
C THR A 41 7.51 -4.11 9.23
N PRO A 42 8.60 -3.40 9.60
CA PRO A 42 8.49 -2.15 10.33
C PRO A 42 8.02 -1.00 9.44
N PRO A 43 7.39 0.05 10.01
CA PRO A 43 6.85 1.18 9.26
C PRO A 43 7.86 1.85 8.32
N GLY A 44 9.12 1.99 8.76
CA GLY A 44 10.18 2.58 7.93
C GLY A 44 10.46 1.79 6.64
N THR A 45 10.38 0.47 6.70
CA THR A 45 10.52 -0.40 5.51
C THR A 45 9.27 -0.32 4.63
N LEU A 46 8.07 -0.29 5.22
CA LEU A 46 6.82 -0.10 4.48
C LEU A 46 6.78 1.24 3.74
N LEU A 47 7.35 2.29 4.35
CA LEU A 47 7.49 3.61 3.74
C LEU A 47 8.39 3.56 2.50
N GLU A 48 9.55 2.91 2.58
CA GLU A 48 10.43 2.71 1.42
C GLU A 48 9.69 1.98 0.29
N LEU A 49 8.99 0.88 0.62
CA LEU A 49 8.21 0.10 -0.34
C LEU A 49 7.06 0.88 -1.00
N SER A 50 6.53 1.93 -0.36
CA SER A 50 5.48 2.77 -0.97
C SER A 50 5.96 3.51 -2.23
N THR A 51 7.27 3.62 -2.42
CA THR A 51 7.90 4.28 -3.56
C THR A 51 8.38 3.31 -4.64
N ALA A 52 8.34 1.99 -4.37
CA ALA A 52 8.74 0.96 -5.33
C ALA A 52 7.75 0.91 -6.51
N GLN A 53 8.30 0.68 -7.70
CA GLN A 53 7.56 0.62 -8.96
C GLN A 53 8.05 -0.55 -9.80
N ASP A 54 7.13 -1.28 -10.41
CA ASP A 54 7.44 -2.34 -11.36
C ASP A 54 6.46 -2.33 -12.54
N SER A 55 5.18 -2.57 -12.26
CA SER A 55 4.13 -2.65 -13.26
C SER A 55 2.80 -2.31 -12.61
N VAL A 56 1.84 -1.83 -13.41
CA VAL A 56 0.51 -1.41 -12.90
C VAL A 56 -0.14 -2.47 -12.01
N TRP A 57 -0.03 -3.75 -12.37
CA TRP A 57 -0.59 -4.85 -11.57
C TRP A 57 0.17 -5.04 -10.26
N ASN A 58 1.51 -5.10 -10.29
CA ASN A 58 2.34 -5.29 -9.10
C ASN A 58 2.24 -4.11 -8.14
N ASP A 59 2.24 -2.88 -8.66
CA ASP A 59 2.12 -1.67 -7.85
C ASP A 59 0.77 -1.63 -7.13
N ASN A 60 -0.34 -1.92 -7.83
CA ASN A 60 -1.67 -1.90 -7.24
C ASN A 60 -1.81 -2.95 -6.13
N ARG A 61 -1.19 -4.13 -6.32
CA ARG A 61 -1.16 -5.18 -5.29
C ARG A 61 -0.32 -4.76 -4.09
N LEU A 62 0.87 -4.19 -4.33
CA LEU A 62 1.76 -3.72 -3.28
C LEU A 62 1.10 -2.61 -2.45
N LEU A 63 0.58 -1.56 -3.09
CA LEU A 63 -0.09 -0.45 -2.42
C LEU A 63 -1.31 -0.92 -1.60
N PHE A 64 -2.07 -1.91 -2.09
CA PHE A 64 -3.16 -2.50 -1.32
C PHE A 64 -2.65 -3.19 -0.05
N LEU A 65 -1.58 -3.98 -0.14
CA LEU A 65 -0.98 -4.65 1.02
C LEU A 65 -0.46 -3.64 2.04
N LEU A 66 0.21 -2.57 1.58
CA LEU A 66 0.68 -1.49 2.45
C LEU A 66 -0.48 -0.76 3.16
N ALA A 67 -1.60 -0.52 2.47
CA ALA A 67 -2.76 0.12 3.06
C ALA A 67 -3.42 -0.74 4.15
N GLU A 68 -3.42 -2.07 4.01
CA GLU A 68 -3.99 -3.02 4.96
C GLU A 68 -3.01 -3.43 6.08
N HIS A 69 -1.73 -3.06 5.96
CA HIS A 69 -0.69 -3.57 6.86
C HIS A 69 -0.93 -3.10 8.30
N PRO A 70 -0.89 -4.01 9.31
CA PRO A 70 -1.15 -3.65 10.71
C PRO A 70 -0.18 -2.57 11.24
N SER A 71 1.09 -2.68 10.87
CA SER A 71 2.16 -1.74 11.24
C SER A 71 2.24 -0.49 10.34
N ALA A 72 1.32 -0.26 9.39
CA ALA A 72 1.34 0.95 8.57
C ALA A 72 0.83 2.15 9.38
N ASP A 73 1.77 3.01 9.79
CA ASP A 73 1.46 4.26 10.49
C ASP A 73 0.95 5.35 9.53
N GLY A 74 0.60 6.51 10.09
CA GLY A 74 0.09 7.62 9.29
C GLY A 74 1.06 8.13 8.22
N SER A 75 2.38 7.97 8.39
CA SER A 75 3.37 8.37 7.37
C SER A 75 3.32 7.44 6.16
N VAL A 76 3.29 6.12 6.40
CA VAL A 76 3.15 5.09 5.37
C VAL A 76 1.83 5.29 4.62
N LEU A 77 0.73 5.46 5.35
CA LEU A 77 -0.60 5.57 4.74
C LEU A 77 -0.77 6.86 3.92
N ARG A 78 -0.14 7.97 4.31
CA ARG A 78 -0.09 9.18 3.49
C ARG A 78 0.74 8.98 2.22
N ALA A 79 1.88 8.29 2.30
CA ALA A 79 2.67 7.96 1.12
C ALA A 79 1.89 7.05 0.15
N VAL A 80 1.19 6.03 0.66
CA VAL A 80 0.30 5.17 -0.15
C VAL A 80 -0.83 5.99 -0.78
N ARG A 81 -1.46 6.89 -0.02
CA ARG A 81 -2.48 7.82 -0.55
C ARG A 81 -1.92 8.64 -1.73
N ASP A 82 -0.73 9.20 -1.58
CA ASP A 82 -0.13 10.05 -2.61
C ASP A 82 0.22 9.26 -3.89
N ALA A 83 0.76 8.04 -3.73
CA ALA A 83 0.98 7.12 -4.85
C ALA A 83 -0.32 6.75 -5.57
N VAL A 84 -1.39 6.46 -4.81
CA VAL A 84 -2.73 6.17 -5.35
C VAL A 84 -3.33 7.39 -6.06
N ALA A 85 -3.13 8.59 -5.50
CA ALA A 85 -3.60 9.83 -6.11
C ALA A 85 -2.94 10.06 -7.48
N ALA A 86 -1.62 9.84 -7.59
CA ALA A 86 -0.90 9.93 -8.86
C ALA A 86 -1.46 8.95 -9.90
N LYS A 87 -1.73 7.70 -9.50
CA LYS A 87 -2.35 6.69 -10.36
C LYS A 87 -3.77 7.08 -10.81
N LEU A 88 -4.61 7.55 -9.90
CA LEU A 88 -5.95 8.05 -10.24
C LEU A 88 -5.90 9.27 -11.17
N ALA A 89 -4.91 10.15 -11.02
CA ALA A 89 -4.76 11.33 -11.88
C ALA A 89 -4.53 10.97 -13.35
N VAL A 90 -3.81 9.89 -13.63
CA VAL A 90 -3.56 9.37 -14.98
C VAL A 90 -4.63 8.39 -15.48
N GLY A 91 -5.70 8.20 -14.70
CA GLY A 91 -6.85 7.37 -15.09
C GLY A 91 -6.75 5.88 -14.72
N GLU A 92 -5.72 5.47 -13.99
CA GLU A 92 -5.67 4.13 -13.40
C GLU A 92 -6.73 3.98 -12.31
N ARG A 93 -7.03 2.72 -11.94
CA ARG A 93 -8.17 2.38 -11.07
C ARG A 93 -7.76 1.51 -9.87
N PRO A 94 -6.87 1.99 -8.98
CA PRO A 94 -6.47 1.30 -7.74
C PRO A 94 -7.57 1.34 -6.66
N TYR A 95 -8.82 1.02 -7.02
CA TYR A 95 -9.99 1.23 -6.17
C TYR A 95 -9.96 0.45 -4.86
N ALA A 96 -9.37 -0.75 -4.88
CA ALA A 96 -9.19 -1.54 -3.66
C ALA A 96 -8.34 -0.79 -2.63
N VAL A 97 -7.28 -0.11 -3.07
CA VAL A 97 -6.40 0.67 -2.19
C VAL A 97 -7.15 1.87 -1.60
N VAL A 98 -7.93 2.58 -2.41
CA VAL A 98 -8.75 3.71 -1.93
C VAL A 98 -9.73 3.27 -0.84
N LEU A 99 -10.36 2.11 -0.99
CA LEU A 99 -11.30 1.58 0.00
C LEU A 99 -10.59 1.07 1.27
N ALA A 100 -9.40 0.46 1.12
CA ALA A 100 -8.55 0.10 2.26
C ALA A 100 -8.17 1.34 3.08
N LEU A 101 -7.68 2.40 2.42
CA LEU A 101 -7.35 3.68 3.07
C LEU A 101 -8.56 4.32 3.77
N ALA A 102 -9.77 4.15 3.21
CA ALA A 102 -11.01 4.60 3.84
C ALA A 102 -11.36 3.84 5.13
N GLY A 103 -10.72 2.70 5.43
CA GLY A 103 -10.83 1.98 6.69
C GLY A 103 -9.83 2.44 7.78
N ARG A 104 -8.69 3.04 7.39
CA ARG A 104 -7.56 3.42 8.26
C ARG A 104 -7.70 4.71 9.09
N THR A 105 -8.03 4.60 10.38
CA THR A 105 -8.28 5.75 11.29
C THR A 105 -7.11 6.73 11.42
N GLU A 106 -5.90 6.31 11.07
CA GLU A 106 -4.69 7.12 11.03
C GLU A 106 -4.72 8.22 9.95
N LEU A 107 -5.64 8.11 8.98
CA LEU A 107 -5.92 9.13 7.96
C LEU A 107 -7.24 9.84 8.23
N ALA A 108 -7.23 11.17 8.13
CA ALA A 108 -8.46 11.94 8.25
C ALA A 108 -9.41 11.61 7.10
N ALA A 109 -10.71 11.50 7.39
CA ALA A 109 -11.71 11.20 6.37
C ALA A 109 -11.71 12.22 5.22
N ALA A 110 -11.36 13.47 5.50
CA ALA A 110 -11.20 14.53 4.50
C ALA A 110 -10.05 14.23 3.51
N GLU A 111 -8.90 13.74 4.00
CA GLU A 111 -7.75 13.39 3.16
C GLU A 111 -8.09 12.26 2.18
N VAL A 112 -8.79 11.23 2.66
CA VAL A 112 -9.18 10.10 1.80
C VAL A 112 -10.29 10.50 0.82
N ARG A 113 -11.22 11.38 1.23
CA ARG A 113 -12.31 11.86 0.37
C ARG A 113 -11.80 12.60 -0.88
N GLN A 114 -10.67 13.29 -0.79
CA GLN A 114 -10.04 13.98 -1.93
C GLN A 114 -9.73 13.03 -3.10
N LEU A 115 -9.43 11.75 -2.83
CA LEU A 115 -9.18 10.76 -3.88
C LEU A 115 -10.40 10.55 -4.80
N GLY A 116 -11.61 10.76 -4.27
CA GLY A 116 -12.85 10.66 -5.04
C GLY A 116 -13.04 11.78 -6.07
N ALA A 117 -12.30 12.89 -5.97
CA ALA A 117 -12.38 14.01 -6.92
C ALA A 117 -11.44 13.85 -8.12
N LEU A 118 -10.55 12.86 -8.10
CA LEU A 118 -9.55 12.66 -9.15
C LEU A 118 -10.16 12.05 -10.43
N PRO A 119 -9.60 12.33 -11.62
CA PRO A 119 -10.15 11.86 -12.91
C PRO A 119 -10.43 10.36 -13.00
N GLY A 120 -9.55 9.53 -12.43
CA GLY A 120 -9.70 8.08 -12.39
C GLY A 120 -10.81 7.57 -11.44
N ALA A 121 -11.41 8.43 -10.61
CA ALA A 121 -12.42 8.04 -9.64
C ALA A 121 -13.82 7.88 -10.28
N SER A 122 -14.21 6.64 -10.55
CA SER A 122 -15.57 6.35 -11.03
C SER A 122 -16.67 6.76 -10.02
N ALA A 123 -17.88 6.99 -10.53
CA ALA A 123 -19.07 7.21 -9.69
C ALA A 123 -19.28 6.10 -8.65
N ARG A 124 -19.05 4.83 -9.05
CA ARG A 124 -19.14 3.67 -8.15
C ARG A 124 -18.11 3.72 -7.03
N LEU A 125 -16.88 4.14 -7.33
CA LEU A 125 -15.86 4.33 -6.31
C LEU A 125 -16.31 5.41 -5.33
N ARG A 126 -16.73 6.58 -5.83
CA ARG A 126 -17.17 7.72 -4.99
C ARG A 126 -18.27 7.32 -4.02
N SER A 127 -19.33 6.67 -4.51
CA SER A 127 -20.43 6.20 -3.63
C SER A 127 -19.98 5.21 -2.57
N ARG A 128 -19.04 4.31 -2.89
CA ARG A 128 -18.49 3.36 -1.90
C ARG A 128 -17.58 4.05 -0.90
N LEU A 129 -16.72 4.94 -1.36
CA LEU A 129 -15.83 5.73 -0.53
C LEU A 129 -16.62 6.53 0.50
N ASP A 130 -17.64 7.27 0.07
CA ASP A 130 -18.47 8.07 0.98
C ASP A 130 -19.16 7.20 2.03
N ARG A 131 -19.69 6.02 1.63
CA ARG A 131 -20.28 5.07 2.57
C ARG A 131 -19.26 4.55 3.58
N HIS A 132 -18.08 4.14 3.14
CA HIS A 132 -17.02 3.67 4.04
C HIS A 132 -16.64 4.75 5.05
N LEU A 133 -16.45 5.99 4.59
CA LEU A 133 -16.08 7.11 5.45
C LEU A 133 -17.17 7.47 6.48
N GLN A 134 -18.45 7.32 6.13
CA GLN A 134 -19.57 7.51 7.05
C GLN A 134 -19.64 6.46 8.15
N LEU A 135 -19.19 5.23 7.88
CA LEU A 135 -19.19 4.12 8.85
C LEU A 135 -18.01 4.14 9.83
N ARG A 136 -17.08 5.11 9.72
CA ARG A 136 -15.89 5.22 10.60
C ARG A 136 -16.18 5.94 11.92
N THR A 137 -17.37 6.54 12.05
CA THR A 137 -17.84 7.21 13.27
C THR A 137 -18.12 6.18 14.37
#